data_AF-A0AAW4VIT5-F1
#
_entry.id   AF-A0AAW4VIT5-F1
#
_cell.length_a   1.000
_cell.length_b   1.000
_cell.length_c   1.000
_cell.angle_alpha   90.00
_cell.angle_beta   90.00
_cell.angle_gamma   90.00
#
_symmetry.space_group_name_H-M   'P 1'
#
loop_
_entity.id
_entity.type
_entity.pdbx_description
1 polymer ?
#
loop_
_entity_poly.entity_id
_entity_poly.type
_entity_poly.pdbx_seq_one_letter_code
_entity_poly.pdbx_strand_id
1 'polypeptide(L)' 'MRKVNRIYRKIANQRLDSLHKKSTEIANQYGIVCVEDLDMKAIGNKGFGNGKATFDNGYGMFLNMLDYKLKERGKY' A
#
# COMPACT_ATOMS: atom_id res chain seq x y z
N MET A 1 -0.97 -0.80 -29.12
CA MET A 1 -1.45 -1.23 -27.79
C MET A 1 -0.44 -2.00 -26.93
N ARG A 2 0.31 -2.99 -27.45
CA ARG A 2 1.21 -3.85 -26.62
C ARG A 2 2.29 -3.08 -25.82
N LYS A 3 2.92 -2.05 -26.39
CA LYS A 3 3.95 -1.24 -25.70
C LYS A 3 3.38 -0.50 -24.48
N VAL A 4 2.22 0.12 -24.62
CA VAL A 4 1.56 0.90 -23.57
C VAL A 4 1.15 -0.02 -22.41
N ASN A 5 0.51 -1.14 -22.70
CA ASN A 5 0.14 -2.13 -21.68
C ASN A 5 1.35 -2.67 -20.91
N ARG A 6 2.50 -2.85 -21.59
CA ARG A 6 3.74 -3.29 -20.93
C ARG A 6 4.25 -2.26 -19.91
N ILE A 7 4.16 -0.97 -20.23
CA ILE A 7 4.57 0.11 -19.32
C ILE A 7 3.64 0.18 -18.12
N TYR A 8 2.32 0.18 -18.32
CA TYR A 8 1.36 0.17 -17.21
C TYR A 8 1.55 -1.04 -16.30
N ARG A 9 1.78 -2.24 -16.86
CA ARG A 9 2.09 -3.44 -16.08
C ARG A 9 3.37 -3.29 -15.26
N LYS A 10 4.42 -2.71 -15.85
CA LYS A 10 5.67 -2.45 -15.14
C LYS A 10 5.46 -1.50 -13.95
N ILE A 11 4.70 -0.41 -14.14
CA ILE A 11 4.38 0.56 -13.09
C ILE A 11 3.57 -0.11 -11.96
N ALA A 12 2.54 -0.88 -12.32
CA ALA A 12 1.73 -1.61 -11.35
C ALA A 12 2.57 -2.61 -10.54
N ASN A 13 3.45 -3.36 -11.20
CA ASN A 13 4.35 -4.31 -10.54
C ASN A 13 5.35 -3.63 -9.61
N GLN A 14 5.90 -2.48 -9.99
CA GLN A 14 6.81 -1.70 -9.14
C GLN A 14 6.10 -1.21 -7.86
N ARG A 15 4.86 -0.73 -8.00
CA ARG A 15 4.02 -0.35 -6.86
C ARG A 15 3.77 -1.54 -5.95
N LEU A 16 3.35 -2.67 -6.51
CA LEU A 16 3.08 -3.91 -5.78
C LEU A 16 4.33 -4.39 -5.01
N ASP A 17 5.49 -4.41 -5.68
CA ASP A 17 6.76 -4.81 -5.08
C ASP A 17 7.14 -3.91 -3.89
N SER A 18 6.96 -2.59 -4.04
CA SER A 18 7.19 -1.64 -2.95
C SER A 18 6.28 -1.91 -1.75
N LEU A 19 4.98 -2.14 -1.98
CA LEU A 19 4.02 -2.45 -0.92
C LEU A 19 4.34 -3.77 -0.21
N HIS A 20 4.72 -4.79 -0.97
CA HIS A 20 5.14 -6.07 -0.38
C HIS A 20 6.41 -5.92 0.45
N LYS A 21 7.42 -5.21 -0.03
CA LYS A 21 8.65 -4.98 0.72
C LYS A 21 8.38 -4.25 2.04
N LYS A 22 7.59 -3.18 2.00
CA LYS A 22 7.29 -2.39 3.20
C LYS A 22 6.45 -3.16 4.22
N SER A 23 5.43 -3.88 3.78
CA SER A 23 4.60 -4.71 4.68
C SER A 23 5.41 -5.85 5.30
N THR A 24 6.31 -6.48 4.55
CA THR A 24 7.23 -7.51 5.09
C THR A 24 8.20 -6.91 6.10
N GLU A 25 8.78 -5.75 5.81
CA GLU A 25 9.71 -5.06 6.71
C GLU A 25 9.05 -4.80 8.08
N ILE A 26 7.85 -4.20 8.08
CA ILE A 26 7.10 -3.89 9.30
C ILE A 26 6.73 -5.18 10.05
N ALA A 27 6.17 -6.18 9.35
CA ALA A 27 5.79 -7.46 9.95
C ALA A 27 7.00 -8.23 10.51
N ASN A 28 8.22 -8.01 10.01
CA ASN A 28 9.42 -8.59 10.58
C ASN A 28 9.89 -7.84 11.84
N GLN A 29 9.85 -6.51 11.83
CA GLN A 29 10.37 -5.65 12.90
C GLN A 29 9.50 -5.61 14.15
N TYR A 30 8.18 -5.55 14.00
CA TYR A 30 7.25 -5.32 15.11
C TYR A 30 6.45 -6.57 15.44
N GLY A 31 6.09 -6.76 16.72
CA GLY A 31 5.20 -7.85 17.16
C GLY A 31 3.72 -7.45 17.21
N ILE A 32 3.45 -6.14 17.34
CA ILE A 32 2.12 -5.54 17.35
C ILE A 32 2.16 -4.29 16.46
N VAL A 33 1.19 -4.12 15.56
CA VAL A 33 1.09 -2.96 14.67
C VAL A 33 -0.34 -2.40 14.69
N CYS A 34 -0.50 -1.20 15.24
CA CYS A 34 -1.75 -0.47 15.19
C CYS A 34 -1.76 0.45 13.98
N VAL A 35 -2.85 0.46 13.21
CA VAL A 35 -3.02 1.36 12.07
C VAL A 35 -4.27 2.21 12.27
N GLU A 36 -4.12 3.52 12.06
CA GLU A 36 -5.24 4.46 12.11
C GLU A 36 -6.18 4.23 10.91
N ASP A 37 -7.49 4.30 11.16
CA ASP A 37 -8.48 4.29 10.09
C ASP A 37 -8.50 5.67 9.41
N LEU A 38 -7.84 5.75 8.26
CA LEU A 38 -7.72 6.98 7.49
C LEU A 38 -8.78 7.05 6.39
N ASP A 39 -9.60 8.09 6.41
CA ASP A 39 -10.46 8.42 5.27
C ASP A 39 -9.62 8.97 4.10
N MET A 40 -9.17 8.05 3.26
CA MET A 40 -8.36 8.34 2.07
C MET A 40 -9.07 9.28 1.08
N LYS A 41 -10.41 9.25 1.02
CA LYS A 41 -11.18 10.17 0.16
C LYS A 41 -11.12 11.57 0.72
N ALA A 42 -11.32 11.73 2.03
CA ALA A 42 -11.17 13.01 2.69
C ALA A 42 -9.73 13.56 2.54
N ILE A 43 -8.70 12.72 2.67
CA ILE A 43 -7.30 13.14 2.49
C ILE A 43 -7.01 13.59 1.05
N GLY A 44 -7.57 12.91 0.05
CA GLY A 44 -7.35 13.23 -1.36
C GLY A 44 -8.16 14.43 -1.88
N ASN A 45 -9.30 14.76 -1.25
CA ASN A 45 -10.26 15.74 -1.76
C ASN A 45 -10.16 17.15 -1.15
N LYS A 46 -9.31 17.36 -0.12
CA LYS A 46 -9.29 18.62 0.67
C LYS A 46 -8.54 19.81 0.04
N GLY A 47 -8.38 19.85 -1.28
CA GLY A 47 -7.72 21.00 -1.95
C GLY A 47 -6.21 21.11 -1.73
N PHE A 48 -5.58 20.13 -1.07
CA PHE A 48 -4.13 20.08 -0.84
C PHE A 48 -3.29 19.74 -2.09
N GLY A 49 -3.91 19.51 -3.25
CA GLY A 49 -3.21 19.13 -4.48
C GLY A 49 -2.59 17.72 -4.46
N ASN A 50 -2.88 16.92 -3.44
CA ASN A 50 -2.29 15.59 -3.20
C ASN A 50 -3.17 14.42 -3.66
N GLY A 51 -4.37 14.65 -4.19
CA GLY A 51 -5.34 13.60 -4.50
C GLY A 51 -4.77 12.45 -5.34
N LYS A 52 -4.03 12.77 -6.42
CA LYS A 52 -3.38 11.74 -7.25
C LYS A 52 -2.39 10.88 -6.44
N ALA A 53 -1.55 11.51 -5.62
CA ALA A 53 -0.57 10.80 -4.80
C ALA A 53 -1.27 9.92 -3.73
N THR A 54 -2.34 10.43 -3.12
CA THR A 54 -3.15 9.70 -2.14
C THR A 54 -3.78 8.45 -2.74
N PHE A 55 -4.34 8.53 -3.96
CA PHE A 55 -4.94 7.37 -4.61
C PHE A 55 -3.92 6.43 -5.25
N ASP A 56 -2.76 6.93 -5.68
CA ASP A 56 -1.69 6.11 -6.28
C ASP A 56 -0.88 5.31 -5.25
N ASN A 57 -0.93 5.68 -3.95
CA ASN A 57 -0.10 5.03 -2.93
C ASN A 57 -0.52 3.59 -2.58
N GLY A 58 -1.75 3.17 -2.91
CA GLY A 58 -2.23 1.81 -2.68
C GLY A 58 -2.45 1.44 -1.20
N TYR A 59 -2.77 2.40 -0.34
CA TYR A 59 -2.91 2.21 1.12
C TYR A 59 -3.79 1.02 1.52
N GLY A 60 -5.00 0.87 0.96
CA GLY A 60 -5.87 -0.26 1.29
C GLY A 60 -5.27 -1.62 0.93
N MET A 61 -4.51 -1.70 -0.17
CA MET A 61 -3.80 -2.92 -0.55
C MET A 61 -2.64 -3.21 0.40
N PHE A 62 -1.94 -2.17 0.85
CA PHE A 62 -0.90 -2.28 1.86
C PHE A 62 -1.43 -2.82 3.19
N LEU A 63 -2.60 -2.35 3.66
CA LEU A 63 -3.21 -2.85 4.90
C LEU A 63 -3.53 -4.34 4.80
N ASN A 64 -4.13 -4.78 3.69
CA ASN A 64 -4.38 -6.20 3.45
C ASN A 64 -3.07 -7.01 3.48
N MET A 65 -2.00 -6.47 2.87
CA MET A 65 -0.70 -7.14 2.86
C MET A 65 -0.06 -7.23 4.24
N LEU A 66 -0.19 -6.17 5.03
CA LEU A 66 0.34 -6.10 6.39
C LEU A 66 -0.40 -7.09 7.30
N ASP A 67 -1.73 -7.10 7.23
CA ASP A 67 -2.60 -7.98 8.01
C ASP A 67 -2.26 -9.47 7.80
N TYR A 68 -2.23 -9.95 6.55
CA TYR A 68 -1.93 -11.37 6.32
C TYR A 68 -0.50 -11.74 6.75
N LYS A 69 0.47 -10.83 6.58
CA LYS A 69 1.87 -11.10 6.95
C LYS A 69 2.11 -11.11 8.46
N LEU A 70 1.39 -10.29 9.21
CA LEU A 70 1.39 -10.32 10.68
C LEU A 70 0.79 -11.63 11.17
N LYS A 71 -0.38 -12.01 10.62
CA LYS A 71 -1.05 -13.28 10.93
C LYS A 71 -0.16 -14.50 10.65
N GLU A 72 0.50 -14.56 9.49
CA GLU A 72 1.45 -15.63 9.14
C GLU A 72 2.61 -15.77 10.15
N ARG A 73 2.95 -14.69 10.85
CA ARG A 73 4.03 -14.65 11.84
C ARG A 73 3.53 -14.78 13.29
N GLY A 74 2.23 -14.99 13.50
CA GLY A 74 1.62 -15.01 14.83
C GLY A 74 1.68 -13.67 15.57
N LYS A 75 1.68 -12.58 14.81
CA LYS A 75 1.78 -11.19 15.28
C LYS A 75 0.44 -10.46 15.12
N TYR A 76 0.30 -9.34 15.82
CA TYR A 76 -0.93 -8.55 15.87
C TYR A 76 -0.78 -7.18 15.21
#